data_AF-A0A7H8MMM1-F1
#
_entry.id   AF-A0A7H8MMM1-F1
#
_cell.length_a   1.000
_cell.length_b   1.000
_cell.length_c   1.000
_cell.angle_alpha   90.00
_cell.angle_beta   90.00
_cell.angle_gamma   90.00
#
_symmetry.space_group_name_H-M   'P 1'
#
loop_
_entity.id
_entity.type
_entity.pdbx_description
1 polymer ?
#
loop_
_entity_poly.entity_id
_entity_poly.type
_entity_poly.pdbx_seq_one_letter_code
_entity_poly.pdbx_strand_id
1 'polypeptide(L)'
;MKVGIVGATGQVGTVMLRILAERDFPVDELRLFASARSAGSTIDFKGSGVTVEDASAADYTGLDIVLFSAGGATSKALAEKVAAQGAVVIDNSSAWRKDPEVPLVVSEVNPHAARVRPKGIIANPNCTTMAAMPVLRPLHAEAGLEALTVATYQAVSGSGVAGVAELHGQASKVVAEAEKLAHDGEAVDFPEPAVYKRPIAFNVLPLAGSIVDDGSFETDEEQKLRNESRKILEIPGLKVSGTCVRVPVFSGHSLQINARFARPIGVERAYELLKDAEGVELSEIPTPLQAAGKDASFVGRIRVDETVDNGLALFVSNDNLRKGAALNAVQIAELVAAELKG
;
A
#
# COMPACT_ATOMS: atom_id res chain seq x y z
N MET A 1 22.69 7.61 9.79
CA MET A 1 21.40 8.27 9.52
C MET A 1 20.61 8.36 10.82
N LYS A 2 20.01 9.51 11.11
CA LYS A 2 19.10 9.72 12.23
C LYS A 2 17.66 9.61 11.75
N VAL A 3 16.95 8.57 12.19
CA VAL A 3 15.65 8.17 11.64
C VAL A 3 14.55 8.31 12.69
N GLY A 4 13.42 8.90 12.29
CA GLY A 4 12.20 8.96 13.07
C GLY A 4 11.10 8.06 12.51
N ILE A 5 10.23 7.51 13.35
CA ILE A 5 8.97 6.86 12.92
C ILE A 5 7.78 7.43 13.70
N VAL A 6 6.88 8.12 13.02
CA VAL A 6 5.61 8.60 13.58
C VAL A 6 4.51 7.57 13.35
N GLY A 7 3.88 7.11 14.43
CA GLY A 7 2.93 5.98 14.39
C GLY A 7 3.61 4.62 14.62
N ALA A 8 4.71 4.59 15.37
CA ALA A 8 5.53 3.39 15.59
C ALA A 8 4.79 2.22 16.26
N THR A 9 3.71 2.49 17.01
CA THR A 9 2.89 1.46 17.67
C THR A 9 1.78 0.87 16.79
N GLY A 10 1.56 1.42 15.60
CA GLY A 10 0.57 0.94 14.64
C GLY A 10 1.09 -0.23 13.81
N GLN A 11 0.17 -0.96 13.16
CA GLN A 11 0.50 -2.16 12.38
C GLN A 11 1.60 -1.93 11.33
N VAL A 12 1.50 -0.85 10.55
CA VAL A 12 2.52 -0.51 9.54
C VAL A 12 3.80 0.02 10.18
N GLY A 13 3.74 0.78 11.29
CA GLY A 13 4.91 1.26 12.01
C GLY A 13 5.78 0.11 12.54
N THR A 14 5.16 -0.92 13.10
CA THR A 14 5.84 -2.16 13.52
C THR A 14 6.49 -2.88 12.33
N VAL A 15 5.84 -2.89 11.16
CA VAL A 15 6.43 -3.48 9.96
C VAL A 15 7.59 -2.63 9.43
N MET A 16 7.51 -1.29 9.48
CA MET A 16 8.62 -0.39 9.12
C MET A 16 9.85 -0.68 9.99
N LEU A 17 9.68 -0.80 11.31
CA LEU A 17 10.76 -1.17 12.23
C LEU A 17 11.41 -2.49 11.87
N ARG A 18 10.59 -3.52 11.62
CA ARG A 18 11.08 -4.82 11.20
C ARG A 18 11.87 -4.73 9.89
N ILE A 19 11.36 -4.01 8.89
CA ILE A 19 12.00 -3.87 7.58
C ILE A 19 13.31 -3.08 7.68
N LEU A 20 13.37 -2.01 8.47
CA LEU A 20 14.63 -1.30 8.73
C LEU A 20 15.70 -2.24 9.29
N ALA A 21 15.30 -3.19 10.15
CA ALA A 21 16.20 -4.19 10.69
C ALA A 21 16.56 -5.28 9.68
N GLU A 22 15.59 -5.85 8.97
CA GLU A 22 15.77 -6.89 7.93
C GLU A 22 16.68 -6.43 6.79
N ARG A 23 16.64 -5.13 6.46
CA ARG A 23 17.39 -4.54 5.33
C ARG A 23 18.70 -3.89 5.76
N ASP A 24 19.07 -4.00 7.03
CA ASP A 24 20.25 -3.34 7.61
C ASP A 24 20.37 -1.87 7.22
N PHE A 25 19.24 -1.15 7.30
CA PHE A 25 19.22 0.29 7.04
C PHE A 25 20.20 0.99 8.00
N PRO A 26 21.02 1.95 7.52
CA PRO A 26 22.11 2.55 8.29
C PRO A 26 21.60 3.56 9.35
N VAL A 27 20.93 3.06 10.39
CA VAL A 27 20.38 3.83 11.51
C VAL A 27 21.46 4.04 12.58
N ASP A 28 21.94 5.28 12.73
CA ASP A 28 22.85 5.68 13.81
C ASP A 28 22.06 6.09 15.07
N GLU A 29 20.86 6.66 14.88
CA GLU A 29 19.95 7.08 15.94
C GLU A 29 18.51 6.79 15.48
N LEU A 30 17.71 6.14 16.34
CA LEU A 30 16.30 5.85 16.08
C LEU A 30 15.42 6.56 17.12
N ARG A 31 14.44 7.33 16.66
CA ARG A 31 13.43 7.97 17.51
C ARG A 31 12.04 7.49 17.10
N LEU A 32 11.23 7.09 18.08
CA LEU A 32 9.89 6.54 17.84
C LEU A 32 8.86 7.49 18.40
N PHE A 33 7.82 7.77 17.63
CA PHE A 33 6.77 8.71 18.01
C PHE A 33 5.40 8.07 17.87
N ALA A 34 4.52 8.36 18.81
CA ALA A 34 3.12 7.97 18.76
C ALA A 34 2.24 9.03 19.42
N SER A 35 0.96 8.72 19.68
CA SER A 35 0.10 9.61 20.45
C SER A 35 0.55 9.71 21.91
N ALA A 36 0.11 10.75 22.62
CA ALA A 36 0.32 10.91 24.06
C ALA A 36 -0.04 9.66 24.88
N ARG A 37 -1.05 8.89 24.45
CA ARG A 37 -1.47 7.63 25.11
C ARG A 37 -0.38 6.55 25.06
N SER A 38 0.41 6.53 23.98
CA SER A 38 1.47 5.52 23.75
C SER A 38 2.86 6.03 24.16
N ALA A 39 3.02 7.32 24.41
CA ALA A 39 4.28 7.89 24.85
C ALA A 39 4.73 7.29 26.20
N GLY A 40 6.03 7.06 26.36
CA GLY A 40 6.64 6.40 27.51
C GLY A 40 6.67 4.87 27.44
N SER A 41 5.97 4.24 26.49
CA SER A 41 6.16 2.82 26.20
C SER A 41 7.53 2.58 25.53
N THR A 42 8.01 1.34 25.55
CA THR A 42 9.29 0.95 24.95
C THR A 42 9.05 -0.10 23.87
N ILE A 43 9.69 0.05 22.72
CA ILE A 43 9.69 -0.93 21.62
C ILE A 43 11.11 -1.47 21.46
N ASP A 44 11.26 -2.79 21.32
CA ASP A 44 12.56 -3.39 21.01
C ASP A 44 12.94 -3.13 19.55
N PHE A 45 14.17 -2.67 19.34
CA PHE A 45 14.79 -2.56 18.02
C PHE A 45 16.23 -3.09 18.08
N LYS A 46 16.48 -4.20 17.39
CA LYS A 46 17.78 -4.90 17.37
C LYS A 46 18.33 -5.18 18.79
N GLY A 47 17.45 -5.59 19.72
CA GLY A 47 17.84 -5.92 21.11
C GLY A 47 18.06 -4.70 22.02
N SER A 48 17.76 -3.50 21.54
CA SER A 48 17.80 -2.27 22.32
C SER A 48 16.39 -1.70 22.47
N GLY A 49 16.00 -1.38 23.71
CA GLY A 49 14.71 -0.73 23.96
C GLY A 49 14.73 0.75 23.58
N VAL A 50 13.82 1.16 22.71
CA VAL A 50 13.64 2.56 22.29
C VAL A 50 12.34 3.09 22.87
N THR A 51 12.42 4.16 23.66
CA THR A 51 11.26 4.82 24.25
C THR A 51 10.47 5.58 23.19
N VAL A 52 9.14 5.43 23.23
CA VAL A 52 8.21 6.14 22.36
C VAL A 52 7.95 7.54 22.92
N GLU A 53 8.17 8.55 22.10
CA GLU A 53 7.93 9.96 22.37
C GLU A 53 6.51 10.39 21.90
N ASP A 54 6.01 11.50 22.45
CA ASP A 54 4.76 12.12 21.96
C ASP A 54 5.04 12.90 20.67
N ALA A 55 4.44 12.44 19.56
CA ALA A 55 4.61 13.05 18.25
C ALA A 55 4.20 14.54 18.19
N SER A 56 3.21 14.94 18.98
CA SER A 56 2.70 16.32 18.93
C SER A 56 3.64 17.31 19.64
N ALA A 57 4.28 16.87 20.72
CA ALA A 57 5.14 17.68 21.57
C ALA A 57 6.63 17.60 21.21
N ALA A 58 7.04 16.59 20.43
CA ALA A 58 8.43 16.37 20.07
C ALA A 58 9.03 17.51 19.23
N ASP A 59 10.34 17.69 19.43
CA ASP A 59 11.23 18.40 18.52
C ASP A 59 11.92 17.39 17.60
N TYR A 60 11.77 17.57 16.28
CA TYR A 60 12.34 16.70 15.25
C TYR A 60 13.66 17.23 14.69
N THR A 61 14.15 18.36 15.21
CA THR A 61 15.44 18.95 14.82
C THR A 61 16.56 17.90 14.89
N GLY A 62 17.37 17.82 13.83
CA GLY A 62 18.49 16.91 13.74
C GLY A 62 18.15 15.50 13.26
N LEU A 63 16.88 15.17 12.99
CA LEU A 63 16.54 13.96 12.24
C LEU A 63 16.77 14.18 10.74
N ASP A 64 17.26 13.15 10.05
CA ASP A 64 17.50 13.19 8.61
C ASP A 64 16.26 12.75 7.83
N ILE A 65 15.61 11.67 8.29
CA ILE A 65 14.45 11.05 7.62
C ILE A 65 13.40 10.70 8.68
N VAL A 66 12.13 11.02 8.40
CA VAL A 66 11.01 10.62 9.27
C VAL A 66 9.94 9.88 8.47
N LEU A 67 9.69 8.63 8.85
CA LEU A 67 8.65 7.79 8.28
C LEU A 67 7.33 8.01 9.01
N PHE A 68 6.28 8.35 8.28
CA PHE A 68 4.96 8.61 8.85
C PHE A 68 3.99 7.48 8.55
N SER A 69 3.37 6.94 9.59
CA SER A 69 2.30 5.96 9.52
C SER A 69 1.27 6.16 10.65
N ALA A 70 0.79 7.39 10.80
CA ALA A 70 -0.14 7.80 11.88
C ALA A 70 -1.48 8.36 11.38
N GLY A 71 -1.81 8.12 10.10
CA GLY A 71 -3.04 8.61 9.47
C GLY A 71 -2.98 10.05 8.97
N GLY A 72 -3.92 10.41 8.09
CA GLY A 72 -3.88 11.68 7.36
C GLY A 72 -4.05 12.93 8.21
N ALA A 73 -4.84 12.86 9.29
CA ALA A 73 -5.01 14.00 10.21
C ALA A 73 -3.69 14.35 10.93
N THR A 74 -3.01 13.35 11.49
CA THR A 74 -1.69 13.50 12.12
C THR A 74 -0.66 14.01 11.13
N SER A 75 -0.65 13.47 9.91
CA SER A 75 0.26 13.90 8.86
C SER A 75 0.08 15.38 8.50
N LYS A 76 -1.17 15.84 8.28
CA LYS A 76 -1.45 17.26 8.02
C LYS A 76 -1.03 18.18 9.16
N ALA A 77 -1.11 17.71 10.40
CA ALA A 77 -0.73 18.51 11.56
C ALA A 77 0.79 18.62 11.76
N LEU A 78 1.56 17.61 11.33
CA LEU A 78 2.98 17.48 11.70
C LEU A 78 3.95 17.47 10.52
N ALA A 79 3.60 16.94 9.35
CA ALA A 79 4.56 16.67 8.28
C ALA A 79 5.31 17.94 7.81
N GLU A 80 4.62 19.06 7.57
CA GLU A 80 5.28 20.31 7.19
C GLU A 80 6.13 20.89 8.34
N LYS A 81 5.70 20.74 9.61
CA LYS A 81 6.51 21.13 10.78
C LYS A 81 7.81 20.32 10.82
N VAL A 82 7.73 19.00 10.64
CA VAL A 82 8.89 18.10 10.64
C VAL A 82 9.82 18.43 9.47
N ALA A 83 9.27 18.64 8.27
CA ALA A 83 10.05 19.01 7.10
C ALA A 83 10.76 20.36 7.26
N ALA A 84 10.09 21.35 7.87
CA ALA A 84 10.68 22.66 8.18
C ALA A 84 11.83 22.58 9.20
N GLN A 85 11.92 21.50 9.99
CA GLN A 85 13.03 21.23 10.92
C GLN A 85 14.21 20.50 10.26
N GLY A 86 14.17 20.27 8.95
CA GLY A 86 15.28 19.78 8.13
C GLY A 86 15.19 18.31 7.72
N ALA A 87 14.26 17.55 8.27
CA ALA A 87 14.10 16.13 7.92
C ALA A 87 13.33 15.96 6.61
N VAL A 88 13.65 14.90 5.85
CA VAL A 88 12.79 14.45 4.75
C VAL A 88 11.67 13.57 5.32
N VAL A 89 10.42 13.96 5.06
CA VAL A 89 9.24 13.21 5.52
C VAL A 89 8.79 12.24 4.43
N ILE A 90 8.58 10.97 4.79
CA ILE A 90 8.00 9.96 3.90
C ILE A 90 6.66 9.53 4.49
N ASP A 91 5.56 9.98 3.88
CA ASP A 91 4.21 9.87 4.44
C ASP A 91 3.39 8.73 3.86
N ASN A 92 3.02 7.75 4.71
CA ASN A 92 2.17 6.62 4.35
C ASN A 92 0.65 6.90 4.42
N SER A 93 0.24 8.17 4.38
CA SER A 93 -1.16 8.55 4.39
C SER A 93 -1.61 9.09 3.03
N SER A 94 -2.93 9.33 2.88
CA SER A 94 -3.47 9.99 1.69
C SER A 94 -3.34 11.52 1.72
N ALA A 95 -2.81 12.11 2.81
CA ALA A 95 -2.83 13.55 3.06
C ALA A 95 -2.20 14.37 1.93
N TRP A 96 -1.09 13.89 1.38
CA TRP A 96 -0.26 14.64 0.43
C TRP A 96 -0.27 14.10 -0.99
N ARG A 97 -0.94 12.98 -1.24
CA ARG A 97 -0.84 12.27 -2.54
C ARG A 97 -1.32 13.10 -3.73
N LYS A 98 -2.32 13.95 -3.51
CA LYS A 98 -2.89 14.86 -4.52
C LYS A 98 -2.19 16.23 -4.58
N ASP A 99 -1.29 16.53 -3.65
CA ASP A 99 -0.57 17.80 -3.63
C ASP A 99 0.41 17.84 -4.83
N PRO A 100 0.39 18.90 -5.67
CA PRO A 100 1.28 19.00 -6.82
C PRO A 100 2.76 19.24 -6.42
N GLU A 101 3.02 19.72 -5.20
CA GLU A 101 4.35 19.97 -4.67
C GLU A 101 4.93 18.77 -3.89
N VAL A 102 4.18 17.67 -3.78
CA VAL A 102 4.62 16.44 -3.12
C VAL A 102 4.70 15.29 -4.12
N PRO A 103 5.87 14.69 -4.37
CA PRO A 103 5.99 13.53 -5.23
C PRO A 103 5.29 12.32 -4.63
N LEU A 104 4.69 11.48 -5.49
CA LEU A 104 4.07 10.20 -5.12
C LEU A 104 4.91 9.08 -5.72
N VAL A 105 5.59 8.30 -4.88
CA VAL A 105 6.74 7.49 -5.32
C VAL A 105 6.54 6.01 -5.06
N VAL A 106 6.78 5.18 -6.08
CA VAL A 106 7.12 3.76 -5.93
C VAL A 106 8.58 3.61 -6.30
N SER A 107 9.39 3.08 -5.39
CA SER A 107 10.86 3.17 -5.44
C SER A 107 11.50 2.72 -6.76
N GLU A 108 10.99 1.65 -7.36
CA GLU A 108 11.50 1.03 -8.59
C GLU A 108 10.78 1.52 -9.86
N VAL A 109 9.72 2.33 -9.71
CA VAL A 109 8.89 2.79 -10.84
C VAL A 109 9.25 4.21 -11.27
N ASN A 110 9.26 5.13 -10.31
CA ASN A 110 9.56 6.55 -10.53
C ASN A 110 10.55 7.13 -9.48
N PRO A 111 11.71 6.49 -9.24
CA PRO A 111 12.67 6.92 -8.21
C PRO A 111 13.13 8.37 -8.38
N HIS A 112 13.17 8.86 -9.62
CA HIS A 112 13.60 10.22 -9.93
C HIS A 112 12.70 11.29 -9.30
N ALA A 113 11.41 11.00 -9.10
CA ALA A 113 10.46 11.93 -8.50
C ALA A 113 10.79 12.24 -7.02
N ALA A 114 11.44 11.31 -6.31
CA ALA A 114 11.85 11.53 -4.92
C ALA A 114 12.84 12.70 -4.74
N ARG A 115 13.60 13.04 -5.79
CA ARG A 115 14.58 14.15 -5.78
C ARG A 115 13.91 15.53 -5.86
N VAL A 116 12.66 15.60 -6.34
CA VAL A 116 11.91 16.85 -6.49
C VAL A 116 10.82 16.92 -5.43
N ARG A 117 11.21 17.40 -4.25
CA ARG A 117 10.37 17.46 -3.03
C ARG A 117 10.38 18.85 -2.40
N PRO A 118 9.79 19.88 -3.04
CA PRO A 118 9.87 21.27 -2.57
C PRO A 118 9.33 21.47 -1.14
N LYS A 119 8.36 20.66 -0.71
CA LYS A 119 7.86 20.68 0.68
C LYS A 119 8.68 19.85 1.68
N GLY A 120 9.76 19.19 1.24
CA GLY A 120 10.50 18.21 2.05
C GLY A 120 9.71 16.93 2.37
N ILE A 121 8.57 16.72 1.71
CA ILE A 121 7.67 15.58 1.90
C ILE A 121 7.66 14.73 0.64
N ILE A 122 7.65 13.41 0.79
CA ILE A 122 7.39 12.40 -0.23
C ILE A 122 6.18 11.58 0.21
N ALA A 123 5.19 11.41 -0.65
CA ALA A 123 4.02 10.59 -0.35
C ALA A 123 4.23 9.13 -0.77
N ASN A 124 3.88 8.21 0.12
CA ASN A 124 3.80 6.78 -0.15
C ASN A 124 2.40 6.45 -0.72
N PRO A 125 2.31 5.65 -1.81
CA PRO A 125 1.05 5.32 -2.46
C PRO A 125 0.06 4.47 -1.65
N ASN A 126 -1.15 4.36 -2.17
CA ASN A 126 -2.17 3.41 -1.75
C ASN A 126 -1.66 1.98 -1.99
N CYS A 127 -1.87 1.11 -1.01
CA CYS A 127 -1.39 -0.26 -1.02
C CYS A 127 -1.88 -1.08 -2.21
N THR A 128 -3.10 -0.84 -2.69
CA THR A 128 -3.66 -1.55 -3.85
C THR A 128 -3.05 -1.04 -5.15
N THR A 129 -2.87 0.27 -5.29
CA THR A 129 -2.17 0.83 -6.46
C THR A 129 -0.74 0.30 -6.52
N MET A 130 -0.03 0.33 -5.38
CA MET A 130 1.37 -0.07 -5.25
C MET A 130 1.62 -1.53 -5.65
N ALA A 131 0.68 -2.43 -5.37
CA ALA A 131 0.77 -3.83 -5.80
C ALA A 131 0.95 -3.97 -7.32
N ALA A 132 0.31 -3.12 -8.10
CA ALA A 132 0.31 -3.19 -9.57
C ALA A 132 1.43 -2.39 -10.24
N MET A 133 1.95 -1.33 -9.62
CA MET A 133 2.86 -0.40 -10.30
C MET A 133 4.19 -1.04 -10.78
N PRO A 134 4.89 -1.87 -9.97
CA PRO A 134 6.11 -2.55 -10.44
C PRO A 134 5.86 -3.48 -11.64
N VAL A 135 4.66 -4.06 -11.70
CA VAL A 135 4.22 -4.93 -12.81
C VAL A 135 3.87 -4.10 -14.06
N LEU A 136 3.10 -3.03 -13.90
CA LEU A 136 2.59 -2.24 -15.02
C LEU A 136 3.66 -1.35 -15.66
N ARG A 137 4.69 -0.93 -14.91
CA ARG A 137 5.75 -0.05 -15.42
C ARG A 137 6.52 -0.64 -16.62
N PRO A 138 7.10 -1.85 -16.56
CA PRO A 138 7.82 -2.42 -17.69
C PRO A 138 6.90 -2.68 -18.89
N LEU A 139 5.65 -3.10 -18.66
CA LEU A 139 4.67 -3.29 -19.73
C LEU A 139 4.29 -1.97 -20.40
N HIS A 140 4.14 -0.90 -19.62
CA HIS A 140 3.90 0.44 -20.13
C HIS A 140 5.11 0.94 -20.95
N ALA A 141 6.34 0.74 -20.47
CA ALA A 141 7.54 1.13 -21.21
C ALA A 141 7.62 0.42 -22.58
N GLU A 142 7.28 -0.88 -22.63
CA GLU A 142 7.28 -1.66 -23.87
C GLU A 142 6.17 -1.24 -24.84
N ALA A 143 4.92 -1.11 -24.36
CA ALA A 143 3.75 -1.09 -25.23
C ALA A 143 2.85 0.14 -25.09
N GLY A 144 3.12 1.02 -24.11
CA GLY A 144 2.36 2.24 -23.85
C GLY A 144 0.97 1.95 -23.27
N LEU A 145 0.88 1.73 -21.96
CA LEU A 145 -0.40 1.55 -21.26
C LEU A 145 -1.36 2.74 -21.47
N GLU A 146 -2.60 2.46 -21.88
CA GLU A 146 -3.62 3.47 -22.15
C GLU A 146 -4.86 3.38 -21.24
N ALA A 147 -5.24 2.16 -20.87
CA ALA A 147 -6.43 1.93 -20.06
C ALA A 147 -6.28 0.72 -19.13
N LEU A 148 -6.94 0.80 -17.98
CA LEU A 148 -7.05 -0.26 -16.99
C LEU A 148 -8.51 -0.47 -16.60
N THR A 149 -8.92 -1.73 -16.58
CA THR A 149 -10.09 -2.20 -15.80
C THR A 149 -9.58 -3.12 -14.71
N VAL A 150 -9.97 -2.85 -13.46
CA VAL A 150 -9.40 -3.55 -12.30
C VAL A 150 -10.50 -3.95 -11.32
N ALA A 151 -10.53 -5.24 -10.95
CA ALA A 151 -11.28 -5.72 -9.80
C ALA A 151 -10.28 -6.13 -8.70
N THR A 152 -10.44 -5.58 -7.51
CA THR A 152 -9.51 -5.84 -6.40
C THR A 152 -10.13 -6.82 -5.41
N TYR A 153 -9.27 -7.55 -4.72
CA TYR A 153 -9.61 -8.49 -3.65
C TYR A 153 -8.74 -8.10 -2.45
N GLN A 154 -9.21 -7.12 -1.69
CA GLN A 154 -8.45 -6.49 -0.63
C GLN A 154 -8.61 -7.24 0.69
N ALA A 155 -7.49 -7.56 1.32
CA ALA A 155 -7.41 -8.05 2.69
C ALA A 155 -7.89 -7.05 3.74
N VAL A 156 -8.27 -7.55 4.91
CA VAL A 156 -8.81 -6.76 6.04
C VAL A 156 -7.73 -5.99 6.81
N SER A 157 -6.45 -6.39 6.74
CA SER A 157 -5.35 -5.60 7.32
C SER A 157 -5.17 -4.23 6.68
N GLY A 158 -5.74 -4.00 5.48
CA GLY A 158 -5.83 -2.66 4.90
C GLY A 158 -6.69 -1.69 5.75
N SER A 159 -7.58 -2.22 6.60
CA SER A 159 -8.36 -1.47 7.59
C SER A 159 -7.70 -1.47 8.99
N GLY A 160 -6.43 -1.87 9.07
CA GLY A 160 -5.66 -1.94 10.30
C GLY A 160 -6.09 -3.07 11.24
N VAL A 161 -5.66 -2.96 12.50
CA VAL A 161 -5.92 -3.96 13.56
C VAL A 161 -7.41 -4.23 13.76
N ALA A 162 -8.26 -3.21 13.59
CA ALA A 162 -9.71 -3.37 13.75
C ALA A 162 -10.32 -4.29 12.68
N GLY A 163 -9.91 -4.18 11.41
CA GLY A 163 -10.39 -5.07 10.35
C GLY A 163 -9.95 -6.52 10.56
N VAL A 164 -8.72 -6.72 11.03
CA VAL A 164 -8.19 -8.05 11.41
C VAL A 164 -9.01 -8.66 12.54
N ALA A 165 -9.28 -7.89 13.59
CA ALA A 165 -10.07 -8.34 14.72
C ALA A 165 -11.51 -8.67 14.34
N GLU A 166 -12.15 -7.85 13.49
CA GLU A 166 -13.52 -8.07 13.02
C GLU A 166 -13.65 -9.38 12.21
N LEU A 167 -12.76 -9.62 11.23
CA LEU A 167 -12.75 -10.88 10.49
C LEU A 167 -12.55 -12.07 11.42
N HIS A 168 -11.57 -12.00 12.32
CA HIS A 168 -11.28 -13.10 13.25
C HIS A 168 -12.46 -13.37 14.17
N GLY A 169 -13.08 -12.34 14.74
CA GLY A 169 -14.22 -12.46 15.64
C GLY A 169 -15.45 -13.04 14.95
N GLN A 170 -15.78 -12.54 13.76
CA GLN A 170 -16.90 -13.06 12.96
C GLN A 170 -16.67 -14.52 12.55
N ALA A 171 -15.48 -14.85 12.02
CA ALA A 171 -15.18 -16.22 11.59
C ALA A 171 -15.20 -17.20 12.77
N SER A 172 -14.54 -16.85 13.89
CA SER A 172 -14.47 -17.72 15.07
C SER A 172 -15.85 -18.01 15.68
N LYS A 173 -16.79 -17.06 15.57
CA LYS A 173 -18.15 -17.21 16.08
C LYS A 173 -18.96 -18.23 15.30
N VAL A 174 -18.79 -18.28 13.97
CA VAL A 174 -19.72 -19.02 13.09
C VAL A 174 -19.09 -20.25 12.42
N VAL A 175 -17.76 -20.42 12.45
CA VAL A 175 -17.04 -21.46 11.70
C VAL A 175 -17.53 -22.89 11.96
N ALA A 176 -18.05 -23.16 13.16
CA ALA A 176 -18.55 -24.48 13.54
C ALA A 176 -19.85 -24.89 12.82
N GLU A 177 -20.57 -23.94 12.23
CA GLU A 177 -21.84 -24.15 11.52
C GLU A 177 -21.80 -23.54 10.11
N ALA A 178 -20.61 -23.09 9.66
CA ALA A 178 -20.45 -22.32 8.43
C ALA A 178 -20.79 -23.13 7.17
N GLU A 179 -20.80 -24.46 7.22
CA GLU A 179 -21.26 -25.31 6.13
C GLU A 179 -22.73 -25.07 5.77
N LYS A 180 -23.56 -24.60 6.71
CA LYS A 180 -24.96 -24.27 6.46
C LYS A 180 -25.12 -23.09 5.48
N LEU A 181 -24.12 -22.21 5.40
CA LEU A 181 -24.08 -21.09 4.44
C LEU A 181 -24.09 -21.54 2.98
N ALA A 182 -23.82 -22.82 2.70
CA ALA A 182 -23.94 -23.38 1.35
C ALA A 182 -25.39 -23.38 0.83
N HIS A 183 -26.39 -23.37 1.72
CA HIS A 183 -27.81 -23.44 1.36
C HIS A 183 -28.60 -22.19 1.76
N ASP A 184 -28.16 -21.47 2.78
CA ASP A 184 -28.84 -20.28 3.28
C ASP A 184 -27.84 -19.32 3.95
N GLY A 185 -27.73 -18.10 3.42
CA GLY A 185 -26.83 -17.05 3.93
C GLY A 185 -27.23 -16.50 5.30
N GLU A 186 -28.44 -16.78 5.77
CA GLU A 186 -28.96 -16.39 7.09
C GLU A 186 -28.89 -17.54 8.12
N ALA A 187 -28.33 -18.70 7.74
CA ALA A 187 -28.32 -19.90 8.59
C ALA A 187 -27.43 -19.83 9.84
N VAL A 188 -26.59 -18.80 9.96
CA VAL A 188 -25.72 -18.55 11.11
C VAL A 188 -25.83 -17.10 11.56
N ASP A 189 -25.65 -16.86 12.86
CA ASP A 189 -25.73 -15.54 13.45
C ASP A 189 -24.34 -14.89 13.55
N PHE A 190 -24.06 -13.94 12.65
CA PHE A 190 -22.81 -13.19 12.66
C PHE A 190 -22.85 -12.07 13.71
N PRO A 191 -21.71 -11.77 14.38
CA PRO A 191 -21.58 -10.55 15.16
C PRO A 191 -21.88 -9.29 14.31
N GLU A 192 -22.56 -8.32 14.91
CA GLU A 192 -22.84 -7.02 14.28
C GLU A 192 -21.56 -6.36 13.73
N PRO A 193 -21.50 -6.05 12.42
CA PRO A 193 -20.34 -5.38 11.82
C PRO A 193 -20.11 -3.98 12.38
N ALA A 194 -18.86 -3.64 12.70
CA ALA A 194 -18.49 -2.31 13.21
C ALA A 194 -17.57 -1.55 12.25
N VAL A 195 -16.58 -2.23 11.67
CA VAL A 195 -15.63 -1.69 10.69
C VAL A 195 -16.25 -1.70 9.30
N TYR A 196 -16.88 -2.83 8.93
CA TYR A 196 -17.51 -3.01 7.62
C TYR A 196 -19.02 -2.79 7.70
N LYS A 197 -19.67 -2.52 6.55
CA LYS A 197 -21.13 -2.29 6.48
C LYS A 197 -21.96 -3.56 6.55
N ARG A 198 -21.32 -4.72 6.39
CA ARG A 198 -21.90 -6.07 6.34
C ARG A 198 -20.85 -7.07 6.86
N PRO A 199 -21.23 -8.31 7.22
CA PRO A 199 -20.27 -9.34 7.64
C PRO A 199 -19.19 -9.55 6.57
N ILE A 200 -17.93 -9.63 6.99
CA ILE A 200 -16.79 -9.89 6.12
C ILE A 200 -16.38 -11.36 6.14
N ALA A 201 -16.54 -12.07 7.26
CA ALA A 201 -16.22 -13.50 7.32
C ALA A 201 -17.11 -14.30 6.36
N PHE A 202 -16.50 -15.18 5.57
CA PHE A 202 -17.17 -16.01 4.56
C PHE A 202 -17.97 -15.21 3.51
N ASN A 203 -17.62 -13.94 3.29
CA ASN A 203 -18.35 -13.03 2.39
C ASN A 203 -17.41 -12.13 1.57
N VAL A 204 -17.93 -11.47 0.54
CA VAL A 204 -17.22 -10.46 -0.25
C VAL A 204 -18.01 -9.15 -0.25
N LEU A 205 -17.34 -8.02 0.00
CA LEU A 205 -17.97 -6.71 0.11
C LEU A 205 -17.47 -5.77 -0.99
N PRO A 206 -18.28 -5.46 -2.02
CA PRO A 206 -17.89 -4.56 -3.11
C PRO A 206 -18.00 -3.09 -2.69
N LEU A 207 -17.38 -2.76 -1.55
CA LEU A 207 -17.33 -1.42 -0.98
C LEU A 207 -16.09 -1.32 -0.09
N ALA A 208 -15.11 -0.52 -0.51
CA ALA A 208 -13.96 -0.16 0.30
C ALA A 208 -13.78 1.35 0.32
N GLY A 209 -13.72 1.93 1.52
CA GLY A 209 -13.70 3.39 1.67
C GLY A 209 -15.10 4.00 1.66
N SER A 210 -15.17 5.28 1.31
CA SER A 210 -16.41 6.07 1.32
C SER A 210 -16.78 6.49 -0.09
N ILE A 211 -18.07 6.43 -0.44
CA ILE A 211 -18.58 7.01 -1.70
C ILE A 211 -18.29 8.51 -1.72
N VAL A 212 -17.71 8.97 -2.81
CA VAL A 212 -17.35 10.38 -3.02
C VAL A 212 -18.57 11.13 -3.55
N ASP A 213 -18.87 12.28 -2.92
CA ASP A 213 -19.98 13.16 -3.32
C ASP A 213 -19.57 14.08 -4.48
N ASP A 214 -19.27 13.48 -5.63
CA ASP A 214 -18.88 14.18 -6.87
C ASP A 214 -19.67 13.72 -8.11
N GLY A 215 -20.70 12.88 -7.90
CA GLY A 215 -21.54 12.32 -8.97
C GLY A 215 -20.93 11.14 -9.73
N SER A 216 -19.70 10.71 -9.39
CA SER A 216 -19.08 9.53 -10.01
C SER A 216 -19.62 8.19 -9.51
N PHE A 217 -20.23 8.19 -8.31
CA PHE A 217 -20.65 6.99 -7.58
C PHE A 217 -19.50 6.06 -7.20
N GLU A 218 -18.27 6.55 -7.25
CA GLU A 218 -17.08 5.80 -6.86
C GLU A 218 -16.73 6.02 -5.39
N THR A 219 -16.07 5.04 -4.80
CA THR A 219 -15.39 5.18 -3.52
C THR A 219 -14.08 5.96 -3.67
N ASP A 220 -13.61 6.52 -2.56
CA ASP A 220 -12.31 7.17 -2.50
C ASP A 220 -11.14 6.20 -2.77
N GLU A 221 -11.28 4.91 -2.47
CA GLU A 221 -10.30 3.88 -2.84
C GLU A 221 -10.22 3.62 -4.34
N GLU A 222 -11.36 3.60 -5.05
CA GLU A 222 -11.39 3.44 -6.51
C GLU A 222 -10.79 4.68 -7.21
N GLN A 223 -11.09 5.87 -6.70
CA GLN A 223 -10.46 7.09 -7.19
C GLN A 223 -8.95 7.16 -6.89
N LYS A 224 -8.48 6.57 -5.77
CA LYS A 224 -7.03 6.45 -5.50
C LYS A 224 -6.37 5.59 -6.57
N LEU A 225 -6.93 4.43 -6.90
CA LEU A 225 -6.40 3.57 -7.97
C LEU A 225 -6.23 4.33 -9.29
N ARG A 226 -7.22 5.14 -9.69
CA ARG A 226 -7.12 5.98 -10.88
C ARG A 226 -6.03 7.05 -10.77
N ASN A 227 -6.15 7.92 -9.76
CA ASN A 227 -5.37 9.15 -9.70
C ASN A 227 -3.91 8.88 -9.36
N GLU A 228 -3.66 7.89 -8.50
CA GLU A 228 -2.31 7.51 -8.11
C GLU A 228 -1.60 6.78 -9.26
N SER A 229 -2.27 5.89 -9.99
CA SER A 229 -1.67 5.25 -11.19
C SER A 229 -1.24 6.28 -12.23
N ARG A 230 -2.06 7.32 -12.47
CA ARG A 230 -1.71 8.43 -13.39
C ARG A 230 -0.44 9.14 -12.96
N LYS A 231 -0.32 9.46 -11.66
CA LYS A 231 0.80 10.22 -11.11
C LYS A 231 2.09 9.40 -11.05
N ILE A 232 2.00 8.13 -10.64
CA ILE A 232 3.15 7.23 -10.49
C ILE A 232 3.72 6.80 -11.84
N LEU A 233 2.86 6.47 -12.80
CA LEU A 233 3.29 6.05 -14.14
C LEU A 233 3.57 7.22 -15.09
N GLU A 234 3.29 8.46 -14.65
CA GLU A 234 3.42 9.69 -15.44
C GLU A 234 2.55 9.68 -16.72
N ILE A 235 1.31 9.22 -16.57
CA ILE A 235 0.31 9.13 -17.64
C ILE A 235 -0.93 9.93 -17.25
N PRO A 236 -0.96 11.26 -17.37
CA PRO A 236 -2.10 12.08 -16.97
C PRO A 236 -3.43 11.64 -17.62
N GLY A 237 -3.36 11.14 -18.86
CA GLY A 237 -4.50 10.67 -19.65
C GLY A 237 -4.92 9.21 -19.39
N LEU A 238 -4.28 8.48 -18.46
CA LEU A 238 -4.60 7.07 -18.23
C LEU A 238 -6.07 6.90 -17.84
N LYS A 239 -6.78 6.03 -18.56
CA LYS A 239 -8.17 5.68 -18.26
C LYS A 239 -8.17 4.54 -17.24
N VAL A 240 -8.87 4.71 -16.12
CA VAL A 240 -8.94 3.67 -15.08
C VAL A 240 -10.37 3.55 -14.59
N SER A 241 -10.90 2.33 -14.69
CA SER A 241 -12.12 1.88 -14.03
C SER A 241 -11.73 0.81 -13.02
N GLY A 242 -11.98 1.07 -11.74
CA GLY A 242 -11.65 0.16 -10.65
C GLY A 242 -12.89 -0.17 -9.84
N THR A 243 -12.99 -1.41 -9.36
CA THR A 243 -13.92 -1.79 -8.30
C THR A 243 -13.14 -2.34 -7.13
N CYS A 244 -13.27 -1.71 -5.96
CA CYS A 244 -12.55 -2.12 -4.77
C CYS A 244 -13.40 -3.02 -3.88
N VAL A 245 -13.05 -4.31 -3.80
CA VAL A 245 -13.80 -5.33 -3.04
C VAL A 245 -12.99 -5.81 -1.85
N ARG A 246 -13.58 -5.79 -0.65
CA ARG A 246 -12.99 -6.41 0.54
C ARG A 246 -13.33 -7.91 0.58
N VAL A 247 -12.35 -8.74 0.91
CA VAL A 247 -12.47 -10.22 0.99
C VAL A 247 -11.98 -10.74 2.35
N PRO A 248 -12.34 -11.97 2.77
CA PRO A 248 -12.02 -12.51 4.09
C PRO A 248 -10.57 -13.05 4.14
N VAL A 249 -9.62 -12.19 3.81
CA VAL A 249 -8.18 -12.46 3.80
C VAL A 249 -7.52 -11.54 4.81
N PHE A 250 -6.65 -12.07 5.68
CA PHE A 250 -5.99 -11.27 6.71
C PHE A 250 -5.00 -10.26 6.14
N SER A 251 -4.08 -10.71 5.29
CA SER A 251 -3.09 -9.88 4.60
C SER A 251 -2.83 -10.39 3.20
N GLY A 252 -2.46 -9.48 2.30
CA GLY A 252 -2.29 -9.74 0.87
C GLY A 252 -3.46 -9.17 0.08
N HIS A 253 -3.21 -8.13 -0.72
CA HIS A 253 -4.17 -7.66 -1.70
C HIS A 253 -3.96 -8.40 -3.01
N SER A 254 -5.05 -8.69 -3.71
CA SER A 254 -4.96 -9.19 -5.08
C SER A 254 -5.74 -8.33 -6.05
N LEU A 255 -5.36 -8.34 -7.31
CA LEU A 255 -5.96 -7.56 -8.37
C LEU A 255 -6.08 -8.43 -9.61
N GLN A 256 -7.29 -8.51 -10.16
CA GLN A 256 -7.48 -8.90 -11.54
C GLN A 256 -7.44 -7.63 -12.38
N ILE A 257 -6.54 -7.60 -13.36
CA ILE A 257 -6.28 -6.42 -14.18
C ILE A 257 -6.48 -6.80 -15.64
N ASN A 258 -7.29 -6.03 -16.35
CA ASN A 258 -7.29 -5.95 -17.81
C ASN A 258 -6.59 -4.65 -18.19
N ALA A 259 -5.47 -4.76 -18.91
CA ALA A 259 -4.64 -3.66 -19.35
C ALA A 259 -4.66 -3.56 -20.86
N ARG A 260 -4.98 -2.36 -21.38
CA ARG A 260 -4.95 -2.05 -22.81
C ARG A 260 -3.73 -1.20 -23.15
N PHE A 261 -3.04 -1.55 -24.23
CA PHE A 261 -1.81 -0.89 -24.66
C PHE A 261 -1.97 -0.23 -26.04
N ALA A 262 -1.16 0.79 -26.30
CA ALA A 262 -1.12 1.49 -27.59
C ALA A 262 -0.51 0.63 -28.71
N ARG A 263 0.42 -0.28 -28.34
CA ARG A 263 1.07 -1.23 -29.26
C ARG A 263 0.79 -2.67 -28.84
N PRO A 264 0.81 -3.63 -29.78
CA PRO A 264 0.71 -5.04 -29.45
C PRO A 264 1.81 -5.48 -28.48
N ILE A 265 1.45 -6.32 -27.51
CA ILE A 265 2.37 -7.03 -26.62
C ILE A 265 1.89 -8.47 -26.45
N GLY A 266 2.76 -9.42 -26.80
CA GLY A 266 2.46 -10.84 -26.66
C GLY A 266 2.57 -11.31 -25.20
N VAL A 267 1.89 -12.40 -24.87
CA VAL A 267 1.95 -13.03 -23.53
C VAL A 267 3.38 -13.44 -23.18
N GLU A 268 4.08 -14.09 -24.11
CA GLU A 268 5.49 -14.48 -23.93
C GLU A 268 6.37 -13.26 -23.62
N ARG A 269 6.20 -12.19 -24.40
CA ARG A 269 6.93 -10.94 -24.19
C ARG A 269 6.66 -10.29 -22.83
N ALA A 270 5.41 -10.34 -22.36
CA ALA A 270 5.05 -9.86 -21.03
C ALA A 270 5.74 -10.69 -19.94
N TYR A 271 5.80 -12.02 -20.07
CA TYR A 271 6.52 -12.88 -19.13
C TYR A 271 8.03 -12.60 -19.11
N GLU A 272 8.65 -12.39 -20.27
CA GLU A 272 10.07 -12.02 -20.38
C GLU A 272 10.38 -10.73 -19.60
N LEU A 273 9.59 -9.68 -19.83
CA LEU A 273 9.77 -8.38 -19.18
C LEU A 273 9.60 -8.47 -17.66
N LEU A 274 8.59 -9.22 -17.20
CA LEU A 274 8.24 -9.33 -15.79
C LEU A 274 9.17 -10.26 -15.01
N LYS A 275 9.88 -11.16 -15.68
CA LYS A 275 10.87 -12.05 -15.05
C LYS A 275 12.04 -11.27 -14.45
N ASP A 276 12.49 -10.22 -15.14
CA ASP A 276 13.66 -9.43 -14.75
C ASP A 276 13.27 -8.08 -14.08
N ALA A 277 11.98 -7.82 -13.88
CA ALA A 277 11.49 -6.59 -13.29
C ALA A 277 11.74 -6.55 -11.78
N GLU A 278 12.35 -5.45 -11.31
CA GLU A 278 12.59 -5.23 -9.88
C GLU A 278 11.28 -5.23 -9.08
N GLY A 279 11.27 -5.92 -7.94
CA GLY A 279 10.10 -6.01 -7.07
C GLY A 279 8.96 -6.89 -7.62
N VAL A 280 9.19 -7.63 -8.71
CA VAL A 280 8.20 -8.53 -9.33
C VAL A 280 8.68 -9.98 -9.24
N GLU A 281 7.76 -10.91 -8.99
CA GLU A 281 8.02 -12.35 -9.07
C GLU A 281 6.93 -13.03 -9.90
N LEU A 282 7.32 -13.87 -10.86
CA LEU A 282 6.38 -14.66 -11.64
C LEU A 282 5.81 -15.80 -10.79
N SER A 283 4.48 -15.96 -10.79
CA SER A 283 3.77 -17.07 -10.17
C SER A 283 2.66 -17.53 -11.11
N GLU A 284 2.52 -18.82 -11.36
CA GLU A 284 1.44 -19.31 -12.25
C GLU A 284 0.05 -18.94 -11.69
N ILE A 285 -0.10 -19.00 -10.37
CA ILE A 285 -1.33 -18.73 -9.63
C ILE A 285 -0.96 -17.85 -8.42
N PRO A 286 -0.82 -16.52 -8.60
CA PRO A 286 -0.54 -15.63 -7.49
C PRO A 286 -1.68 -15.70 -6.47
N THR A 287 -1.32 -15.80 -5.18
CA THR A 287 -2.31 -15.79 -4.09
C THR A 287 -1.90 -14.80 -3.01
N PRO A 288 -2.88 -14.23 -2.26
CA PRO A 288 -2.56 -13.33 -1.16
C PRO A 288 -1.81 -14.06 -0.02
N LEU A 289 -2.02 -15.36 0.17
CA LEU A 289 -1.26 -16.17 1.14
C LEU A 289 0.20 -16.33 0.74
N GLN A 290 0.49 -16.56 -0.54
CA GLN A 290 1.87 -16.57 -1.06
C GLN A 290 2.54 -15.20 -0.84
N ALA A 291 1.79 -14.12 -1.08
CA ALA A 291 2.32 -12.77 -0.99
C ALA A 291 2.57 -12.31 0.45
N ALA A 292 1.73 -12.70 1.41
CA ALA A 292 1.83 -12.27 2.79
C ALA A 292 3.21 -12.61 3.40
N GLY A 293 3.90 -11.60 3.94
CA GLY A 293 5.24 -11.70 4.50
C GLY A 293 6.37 -11.56 3.47
N LYS A 294 6.06 -11.39 2.17
CA LYS A 294 7.05 -11.26 1.09
C LYS A 294 7.08 -9.83 0.52
N ASP A 295 8.18 -9.52 -0.14
CA ASP A 295 8.45 -8.17 -0.67
C ASP A 295 7.93 -7.98 -2.10
N ALA A 296 7.94 -9.04 -2.91
CA ALA A 296 7.59 -8.96 -4.32
C ALA A 296 6.08 -8.81 -4.56
N SER A 297 5.73 -8.17 -5.67
CA SER A 297 4.43 -8.33 -6.32
C SER A 297 4.45 -9.60 -7.17
N PHE A 298 3.66 -10.59 -6.78
CA PHE A 298 3.51 -11.84 -7.52
C PHE A 298 2.56 -11.63 -8.68
N VAL A 299 2.95 -11.99 -9.90
CA VAL A 299 2.14 -11.81 -11.10
C VAL A 299 2.05 -13.08 -11.93
N GLY A 300 0.86 -13.32 -12.49
CA GLY A 300 0.54 -14.54 -13.21
C GLY A 300 -0.74 -14.46 -14.01
N ARG A 301 -1.18 -15.63 -14.49
CA ARG A 301 -2.41 -15.78 -15.28
C ARG A 301 -2.49 -14.80 -16.46
N ILE A 302 -1.32 -14.45 -17.01
CA ILE A 302 -1.18 -13.49 -18.11
C ILE A 302 -1.73 -14.17 -19.37
N ARG A 303 -2.65 -13.50 -20.03
CA ARG A 303 -3.31 -13.97 -21.25
C ARG A 303 -3.76 -12.78 -22.08
N VAL A 304 -4.02 -13.01 -23.36
CA VAL A 304 -4.65 -12.02 -24.22
C VAL A 304 -6.05 -11.71 -23.67
N ASP A 305 -6.40 -10.43 -23.62
CA ASP A 305 -7.76 -9.97 -23.38
C ASP A 305 -8.44 -9.72 -24.72
N GLU A 306 -9.35 -10.63 -25.11
CA GLU A 306 -10.06 -10.57 -26.39
C GLU A 306 -11.14 -9.48 -26.45
N THR A 307 -11.40 -8.78 -25.34
CA THR A 307 -12.43 -7.72 -25.30
C THR A 307 -11.95 -6.37 -25.84
N VAL A 308 -10.64 -6.20 -26.02
CA VAL A 308 -10.01 -4.96 -26.51
C VAL A 308 -8.78 -5.25 -27.37
N ASP A 309 -8.49 -4.34 -28.32
CA ASP A 309 -7.23 -4.41 -29.08
C ASP A 309 -6.02 -4.23 -28.17
N ASN A 310 -4.96 -5.02 -28.40
CA ASN A 310 -3.72 -5.02 -27.62
C ASN A 310 -3.96 -5.16 -26.11
N GLY A 311 -4.94 -5.99 -25.73
CA GLY A 311 -5.29 -6.25 -24.34
C GLY A 311 -4.52 -7.41 -23.71
N LEU A 312 -4.11 -7.24 -22.46
CA LEU A 312 -3.68 -8.34 -21.59
C LEU A 312 -4.55 -8.40 -20.34
N ALA A 313 -4.96 -9.60 -19.95
CA ALA A 313 -5.51 -9.88 -18.64
C ALA A 313 -4.47 -10.58 -17.77
N LEU A 314 -4.27 -10.10 -16.54
CA LEU A 314 -3.31 -10.64 -15.57
C LEU A 314 -3.90 -10.64 -14.16
N PHE A 315 -3.26 -11.38 -13.26
CA PHE A 315 -3.59 -11.40 -11.84
C PHE A 315 -2.34 -11.07 -11.03
N VAL A 316 -2.49 -10.23 -10.00
CA VAL A 316 -1.40 -9.79 -9.13
C VAL A 316 -1.77 -10.03 -7.68
N SER A 317 -0.83 -10.48 -6.85
CA SER A 317 -0.96 -10.53 -5.39
C SER A 317 0.26 -9.91 -4.71
N ASN A 318 0.05 -9.10 -3.69
CA ASN A 318 1.13 -8.41 -2.96
C ASN A 318 0.78 -8.18 -1.48
N ASP A 319 1.76 -8.23 -0.58
CA ASP A 319 1.55 -7.89 0.83
C ASP A 319 1.31 -6.38 1.00
N ASN A 320 0.08 -6.05 1.40
CA ASN A 320 -0.38 -4.67 1.57
C ASN A 320 0.22 -3.93 2.76
N LEU A 321 0.84 -4.62 3.72
CA LEU A 321 1.55 -4.03 4.86
C LEU A 321 3.04 -3.87 4.59
N ARG A 322 3.63 -4.78 3.79
CA ARG A 322 5.02 -4.69 3.33
C ARG A 322 5.12 -3.77 2.12
N LYS A 323 5.17 -4.30 0.89
CA LYS A 323 5.32 -3.47 -0.33
C LYS A 323 4.22 -2.44 -0.47
N GLY A 324 2.98 -2.78 -0.13
CA GLY A 324 1.86 -1.84 -0.14
C GLY A 324 1.93 -0.71 0.91
N ALA A 325 2.89 -0.72 1.84
CA ALA A 325 3.07 0.35 2.81
C ALA A 325 4.53 0.49 3.28
N ALA A 326 4.92 -0.32 4.28
CA ALA A 326 6.17 -0.14 5.03
C ALA A 326 7.44 -0.31 4.19
N LEU A 327 7.48 -1.34 3.33
CA LEU A 327 8.67 -1.63 2.52
C LEU A 327 8.95 -0.49 1.55
N ASN A 328 7.94 -0.02 0.81
CA ASN A 328 8.14 1.07 -0.14
C ASN A 328 8.58 2.35 0.57
N ALA A 329 8.03 2.65 1.75
CA ALA A 329 8.48 3.80 2.54
C ALA A 329 9.96 3.68 2.96
N VAL A 330 10.41 2.48 3.36
CA VAL A 330 11.83 2.23 3.67
C VAL A 330 12.70 2.28 2.40
N GLN A 331 12.23 1.76 1.26
CA GLN A 331 12.94 1.86 -0.02
C GLN A 331 13.07 3.31 -0.49
N ILE A 332 12.04 4.15 -0.30
CA ILE A 332 12.17 5.60 -0.53
C ILE A 332 13.20 6.21 0.42
N ALA A 333 13.23 5.78 1.69
CA ALA A 333 14.25 6.24 2.63
C ALA A 333 15.66 5.82 2.20
N GLU A 334 15.83 4.67 1.56
CA GLU A 334 17.11 4.23 0.98
C GLU A 334 17.54 5.16 -0.15
N LEU A 335 16.62 5.58 -1.03
CA LEU A 335 16.89 6.56 -2.08
C LEU A 335 17.33 7.92 -1.49
N VAL A 336 16.61 8.40 -0.47
CA VAL A 336 16.93 9.67 0.22
C VAL A 336 18.26 9.57 0.95
N ALA A 337 18.52 8.45 1.65
CA ALA A 337 19.77 8.22 2.35
C ALA A 337 20.97 8.17 1.41
N ALA A 338 20.82 7.60 0.22
CA ALA A 338 21.86 7.62 -0.80
C ALA A 338 22.12 9.03 -1.34
N GLU A 339 21.08 9.85 -1.49
CA GLU A 339 21.19 11.25 -1.89
C GLU A 339 21.91 12.09 -0.82
N LEU A 340 21.56 11.94 0.47
CA LEU A 340 22.15 12.72 1.56
C LEU A 340 23.62 12.37 1.86
N LYS A 341 24.09 11.19 1.43
CA LYS A 341 25.49 10.75 1.59
C LYS A 341 26.40 11.21 0.45
N GLY A 342 25.83 11.57 -0.70
CA GLY A 342 26.55 12.02 -1.91
C GLY A 342 26.56 13.53 -2.04
#